data_AF-A0A6H1C8A9-F1
#
_entry.id   AF-A0A6H1C8A9-F1
#
_cell.length_a   1.000
_cell.length_b   1.000
_cell.length_c   1.000
_cell.angle_alpha   90.00
_cell.angle_beta   90.00
_cell.angle_gamma   90.00
#
_symmetry.space_group_name_H-M   'P 1'
#
loop_
_entity.id
_entity.type
_entity.pdbx_description
1 polymer ?
#
loop_
_entity_poly.entity_id
_entity_poly.type
_entity_poly.pdbx_seq_one_letter_code
_entity_poly.pdbx_strand_id
1 'polypeptide(L)'
;MPYHATFALSTISEWRKQRDAGALDGTKPDEKTGKLTAEQAEIARLTRELERANKKLATTQTALGIMGKAHELLEQLSESTNTDEQRKKR
;
A
#
# COMPACT_ATOMS: atom_id res chain seq x y z
N MET A 1 19.91 2.96 37.32
CA MET A 1 20.52 2.45 36.07
C MET A 1 19.42 1.84 35.20
N PRO A 2 18.90 2.52 34.15
CA PRO A 2 17.77 2.05 33.36
C PRO A 2 18.26 1.47 32.01
N TYR A 3 18.54 0.17 31.95
CA TYR A 3 18.97 -0.49 30.69
C TYR A 3 17.99 -1.55 30.17
N HIS A 4 16.84 -1.73 30.80
CA HIS A 4 15.93 -2.84 30.46
C HIS A 4 14.93 -2.51 29.34
N ALA A 5 14.66 -1.23 29.05
CA ALA A 5 13.64 -0.84 28.07
C ALA A 5 14.09 -0.96 26.60
N THR A 6 15.38 -0.79 26.30
CA THR A 6 15.91 -0.85 24.92
C THR A 6 16.07 -2.27 24.39
N PHE A 7 16.28 -3.26 25.26
CA PHE A 7 16.46 -4.65 24.85
C PHE A 7 15.14 -5.28 24.37
N ALA A 8 14.02 -5.01 25.06
CA ALA A 8 12.72 -5.59 24.73
C ALA A 8 12.18 -5.12 23.36
N LEU A 9 12.35 -3.83 23.02
CA LEU A 9 11.95 -3.28 21.71
C LEU A 9 12.80 -3.86 20.55
N SER A 10 14.06 -4.17 20.81
CA SER A 10 14.97 -4.79 19.84
C SER A 10 14.52 -6.21 19.47
N THR A 11 14.15 -7.03 20.46
CA THR A 11 13.69 -8.41 20.23
C THR A 11 12.36 -8.46 19.47
N ILE A 12 11.39 -7.61 19.82
CA ILE A 12 10.08 -7.59 19.15
C ILE A 12 10.21 -7.20 17.67
N SER A 13 11.10 -6.28 17.34
CA SER A 13 11.34 -5.82 15.96
C SER A 13 12.00 -6.93 15.11
N GLU A 14 12.97 -7.64 15.68
CA GLU A 14 13.61 -8.79 15.03
C GLU A 14 12.62 -9.95 14.78
N TRP A 15 11.75 -10.24 15.76
CA TRP A 15 10.69 -11.24 15.60
C TRP A 15 9.71 -10.89 14.47
N ARG A 16 9.31 -9.61 14.37
CA ARG A 16 8.46 -9.15 13.27
C ARG A 16 9.15 -9.34 11.93
N LYS A 17 10.44 -9.01 11.83
CA LYS A 17 11.23 -9.19 10.62
C LYS A 17 11.37 -10.66 10.20
N GLN A 18 11.57 -11.57 11.16
CA GLN A 18 11.62 -13.02 10.92
C GLN A 18 10.26 -13.56 10.45
N ARG A 19 9.16 -13.14 11.08
CA ARG A 19 7.80 -13.50 10.68
C ARG A 19 7.46 -13.00 9.28
N ASP A 20 7.69 -11.72 9.01
CA ASP A 20 7.37 -11.09 7.72
C ASP A 20 8.22 -11.66 6.56
N ALA A 21 9.34 -12.31 6.87
CA ALA A 21 10.18 -13.02 5.91
C ALA A 21 9.85 -14.51 5.76
N GLY A 22 8.82 -15.02 6.43
CA GLY A 22 8.45 -16.43 6.39
C GLY A 22 9.46 -17.36 7.08
N ALA A 23 10.40 -16.83 7.88
CA ALA A 23 11.36 -17.65 8.62
C ALA A 23 10.71 -18.53 9.70
N LEU A 24 9.44 -18.23 10.04
CA LEU A 24 8.62 -18.98 10.98
C LEU A 24 7.68 -19.99 10.30
N ASP A 25 7.56 -19.99 8.96
CA ASP A 25 6.75 -20.97 8.24
C ASP A 25 7.49 -22.31 8.17
N GLY A 26 7.02 -23.29 8.95
CA GLY A 26 7.53 -24.66 8.95
C GLY A 26 8.57 -25.00 10.03
N THR A 27 9.00 -24.04 10.86
CA THR A 27 9.89 -24.30 12.00
C THR A 27 9.08 -24.76 13.23
N LYS A 28 9.50 -25.86 13.86
CA LYS A 28 8.91 -26.30 15.14
C LYS A 28 9.22 -25.24 16.20
N PRO A 29 8.31 -25.00 17.17
CA PRO A 29 8.48 -23.95 18.18
C PRO A 29 9.75 -24.08 19.05
N ASP A 30 10.41 -25.24 19.03
CA ASP A 30 11.63 -25.54 19.79
C ASP A 30 12.92 -25.54 18.92
N GLU A 31 12.79 -25.27 17.61
CA GLU A 31 13.91 -25.22 16.68
C GLU A 31 14.41 -23.77 16.56
N LYS A 32 15.66 -23.52 16.93
CA LYS A 32 16.24 -22.17 16.90
C LYS A 32 16.15 -21.61 15.49
N THR A 33 15.29 -20.61 15.28
CA THR A 33 15.22 -19.85 14.04
C THR A 33 16.58 -19.19 13.82
N GLY A 34 17.36 -19.75 12.89
CA GLY A 34 18.63 -19.18 12.47
C GLY A 34 18.45 -17.82 11.78
N LYS A 35 19.56 -17.15 11.47
CA LYS A 35 19.55 -15.96 10.61
C LYS A 35 18.72 -16.24 9.34
N LEU A 36 17.92 -15.26 8.89
CA LEU A 36 17.15 -15.34 7.64
C LEU A 36 18.00 -15.95 6.53
N THR A 37 17.43 -16.90 5.79
CA THR A 37 18.06 -17.36 4.55
C THR A 37 18.05 -16.22 3.52
N ALA A 38 18.99 -16.23 2.57
CA ALA A 38 19.06 -15.22 1.52
C ALA A 38 17.75 -15.15 0.71
N GLU A 39 17.10 -16.30 0.51
CA GLU A 39 15.79 -16.41 -0.16
C GLU A 39 14.68 -15.71 0.63
N GLN A 40 14.60 -15.94 1.95
CA GLN A 40 13.63 -15.27 2.82
C GLN A 40 13.82 -13.75 2.83
N ALA A 41 15.08 -13.29 2.80
CA ALA A 41 15.38 -11.87 2.76
C ALA A 41 14.94 -11.23 1.43
N GLU A 42 15.12 -11.94 0.32
CA GLU A 42 14.71 -11.48 -0.99
C GLU A 42 13.18 -11.50 -1.16
N ILE A 43 12.50 -12.53 -0.66
CA ILE A 43 11.03 -12.58 -0.60
C ILE A 43 10.52 -11.37 0.18
N ALA A 44 11.05 -11.09 1.37
CA ALA A 44 10.63 -9.94 2.16
C ALA A 44 10.88 -8.60 1.44
N ARG A 45 11.99 -8.48 0.70
CA ARG A 45 12.29 -7.29 -0.12
C ARG A 45 11.25 -7.12 -1.23
N LEU A 46 11.01 -8.18 -2.00
CA LEU A 46 10.07 -8.18 -3.12
C LEU A 46 8.64 -7.92 -2.66
N THR A 47 8.19 -8.51 -1.54
CA THR A 47 6.86 -8.26 -0.96
C THR A 47 6.68 -6.79 -0.61
N ARG A 48 7.70 -6.14 -0.03
CA ARG A 48 7.67 -4.70 0.28
C ARG A 48 7.64 -3.84 -0.98
N GLU A 49 8.36 -4.24 -2.04
CA GLU A 49 8.32 -3.53 -3.32
C GLU A 49 6.96 -3.63 -3.99
N LEU A 50 6.37 -4.83 -3.97
CA LEU A 50 5.03 -5.09 -4.48
C LEU A 50 4.00 -4.25 -3.72
N GLU A 51 4.05 -4.23 -2.38
CA GLU A 51 3.14 -3.42 -1.57
C GLU A 51 3.25 -1.92 -1.91
N ARG A 52 4.48 -1.40 -2.06
CA ARG A 52 4.71 0.00 -2.46
C ARG A 52 4.16 0.29 -3.86
N ALA A 53 4.40 -0.61 -4.82
CA ALA A 53 3.90 -0.48 -6.18
C ALA A 53 2.36 -0.49 -6.20
N ASN A 54 1.73 -1.41 -5.49
CA ASN A 54 0.28 -1.50 -5.38
C ASN A 54 -0.33 -0.25 -4.73
N LYS A 55 0.29 0.29 -3.68
CA LYS A 55 -0.14 1.56 -3.07
C LYS A 55 -0.11 2.70 -4.07
N LYS A 56 0.98 2.83 -4.85
CA LYS A 56 1.08 3.87 -5.90
C LYS A 56 0.01 3.67 -6.97
N LEU A 57 -0.20 2.44 -7.40
CA LEU A 57 -1.20 2.08 -8.41
C LEU A 57 -2.62 2.44 -7.92
N ALA A 58 -2.98 2.06 -6.70
CA ALA A 58 -4.27 2.40 -6.09
C ALA A 58 -4.51 3.91 -6.03
N THR A 59 -3.50 4.68 -5.63
CA THR A 59 -3.57 6.16 -5.64
C THR A 59 -3.80 6.69 -7.05
N THR A 60 -3.07 6.20 -8.06
CA THR A 60 -3.24 6.65 -9.45
C THR A 60 -4.61 6.30 -10.01
N GLN A 61 -5.14 5.11 -9.72
CA GLN A 61 -6.48 4.71 -10.14
C GLN A 61 -7.56 5.59 -9.49
N THR A 62 -7.38 5.95 -8.21
CA THR A 62 -8.28 6.87 -7.52
C THR A 62 -8.27 8.25 -8.18
N ALA A 63 -7.09 8.77 -8.53
CA ALA A 63 -6.95 10.04 -9.23
C ALA A 63 -7.64 10.01 -10.61
N LEU A 64 -7.47 8.93 -11.38
CA LEU A 64 -8.16 8.75 -12.66
C LEU A 64 -9.68 8.71 -12.49
N GLY A 65 -10.18 8.04 -11.45
CA GLY A 65 -11.62 8.01 -11.15
C GLY A 65 -12.18 9.40 -10.82
N ILE A 66 -11.45 10.21 -10.05
CA ILE A 66 -11.84 11.60 -9.75
C ILE A 66 -11.86 12.43 -11.03
N MET A 67 -10.83 12.32 -11.87
CA MET A 67 -10.74 13.05 -13.13
C MET A 67 -11.88 12.66 -14.09
N GLY A 68 -12.23 11.38 -14.18
CA GLY A 68 -13.38 10.92 -14.96
C GLY A 68 -14.69 11.53 -14.49
N LYS A 69 -14.94 11.57 -13.18
CA LYS A 69 -16.14 12.21 -12.61
C LYS A 69 -16.15 13.72 -12.84
N ALA A 70 -15.00 14.39 -12.72
CA ALA A 70 -14.89 15.81 -13.01
C ALA A 70 -15.20 16.11 -14.48
N HIS A 71 -14.71 15.27 -15.40
CA HIS A 71 -15.02 15.39 -16.83
C HIS A 71 -16.52 15.21 -17.10
N GLU A 72 -17.15 14.21 -16.50
CA GLU A 72 -18.61 13.99 -16.62
C GLU A 72 -19.42 15.21 -16.15
N LEU A 73 -19.04 15.81 -15.02
CA LEU A 73 -19.69 17.03 -14.52
C LEU A 73 -19.50 18.22 -15.47
N LEU A 74 -18.32 18.36 -16.09
CA LEU A 74 -18.07 19.42 -17.06
C LEU A 74 -18.91 19.24 -18.32
N GLU A 75 -19.10 18.00 -18.78
CA GLU A 75 -19.97 17.69 -19.92
C GLU A 75 -21.42 18.08 -19.61
N GLN A 76 -21.94 17.68 -18.45
CA GLN A 76 -23.31 18.05 -18.01
C GLN A 76 -23.51 19.56 -17.94
N LEU A 77 -22.52 20.30 -17.42
CA LEU A 77 -22.58 21.76 -17.36
C LEU A 77 -22.56 22.37 -18.78
N SER A 78 -21.69 21.87 -19.66
CA SER A 78 -21.63 22.27 -21.07
C SER A 78 -22.98 22.07 -21.78
N GLU A 79 -23.60 20.90 -21.63
CA GLU A 79 -24.93 20.61 -22.19
C GLU A 79 -26.02 21.56 -21.64
N SER A 80 -25.99 21.81 -20.33
CA SER A 80 -26.98 22.70 -19.68
C SER A 80 -26.89 24.14 -20.18
N THR A 81 -25.67 24.66 -20.39
CA THR A 81 -25.44 26.03 -20.88
C THR A 81 -25.84 26.18 -22.36
N ASN A 82 -25.56 25.18 -23.20
CA ASN A 82 -25.98 25.16 -24.60
C ASN A 82 -27.52 25.12 -24.76
N THR A 83 -28.21 24.38 -23.89
CA THR A 83 -29.68 24.29 -23.89
C THR A 83 -30.32 25.65 -23.56
N ASP A 84 -29.73 26.41 -22.62
CA ASP A 84 -30.22 27.73 -22.21
C ASP A 84 -30.01 28.79 -23.30
N GLU A 85 -28.89 28.71 -24.04
CA GLU A 85 -28.61 29.53 -25.23
C GLU A 85 -29.62 29.30 -26.37
N GLN A 86 -29.99 28.04 -26.64
CA GLN A 86 -30.97 27.71 -27.68
C GLN A 86 -32.38 28.18 -27.32
N ARG A 87 -32.74 28.17 -26.04
CA ARG A 87 -34.02 28.68 -25.56
C ARG A 87 -34.13 30.21 -25.70
N LYS A 88 -33.05 30.96 -25.49
CA LYS A 88 -33.03 32.43 -25.66
C LYS A 88 -33.10 32.90 -27.12
N LYS A 89 -32.77 32.05 -28.08
CA LYS A 89 -32.79 32.37 -29.52
C LYS A 89 -34.13 32.05 -30.21
N ARG A 90 -35.09 31.48 -29.49
CA ARG A 90 -36.45 31.17 -29.95
C ARG A 90 -37.44 32.21 -29.44
#